data_AF-A0A495QB01-F1
#
_entry.id   AF-A0A495QB01-F1
#
_cell.length_a   1.000
_cell.length_b   1.000
_cell.length_c   1.000
_cell.angle_alpha   90.00
_cell.angle_beta   90.00
_cell.angle_gamma   90.00
#
_symmetry.space_group_name_H-M   'P 1'
#
loop_
_entity.id
_entity.type
_entity.pdbx_description
1 polymer ?
#
loop_
_entity_poly.entity_id
_entity_poly.type
_entity_poly.pdbx_seq_one_letter_code
_entity_poly.pdbx_strand_id
1 'polypeptide(L)'
;MNDVDSLIETLESLDLRYADFIVAGSAPLLVHGLRSSIQDVDIVARGPEWDKVEARYEVTRAPYEEVLVAHFFHRGVSIEILNGWFPVTLGWDVDHLIKKADVVRGVNFLPLDLTLVWKKALGRDKDLDDIRELEAFLHAGNGRP
;
A
#
# COMPACT_ATOMS: atom_id res chain seq x y z
N MET A 1 -6.34 -11.73 -5.31
CA MET A 1 -5.05 -12.28 -4.82
C MET A 1 -5.23 -12.77 -3.40
N ASN A 2 -4.72 -13.95 -3.04
CA ASN A 2 -5.04 -14.64 -1.78
C ASN A 2 -3.83 -15.21 -1.02
N ASP A 3 -2.61 -14.97 -1.50
CA ASP A 3 -1.40 -15.43 -0.83
C ASP A 3 -0.25 -14.44 -1.07
N VAL A 4 0.76 -14.52 -0.19
CA VAL A 4 1.90 -13.60 -0.18
C VAL A 4 2.88 -13.89 -1.32
N ASP A 5 3.02 -15.14 -1.77
CA ASP A 5 3.92 -15.48 -2.86
C ASP A 5 3.45 -14.84 -4.17
N SER A 6 2.17 -14.98 -4.50
CA SER A 6 1.54 -14.34 -5.65
C SER A 6 1.66 -12.81 -5.62
N LEU A 7 1.61 -12.19 -4.43
CA LEU A 7 1.83 -10.76 -4.25
C LEU A 7 3.26 -10.37 -4.61
N ILE A 8 4.25 -11.05 -4.04
CA ILE A 8 5.66 -10.77 -4.28
C ILE A 8 6.02 -10.97 -5.75
N GLU A 9 5.62 -12.08 -6.36
CA GLU A 9 5.84 -12.31 -7.80
C GLU A 9 5.21 -11.22 -8.68
N THR A 10 4.05 -10.71 -8.28
CA THR A 10 3.40 -9.59 -8.99
C THR A 10 4.24 -8.33 -8.88
N LEU A 11 4.74 -8.01 -7.69
CA LEU A 11 5.61 -6.85 -7.47
C LEU A 11 6.97 -6.97 -8.20
N GLU A 12 7.58 -8.15 -8.21
CA GLU A 12 8.80 -8.44 -8.98
C GLU A 12 8.60 -8.18 -10.47
N SER A 13 7.45 -8.57 -11.01
CA SER A 13 7.14 -8.41 -12.44
C SER A 13 6.88 -6.97 -12.89
N LEU A 14 6.75 -6.01 -11.97
CA LEU A 14 6.59 -4.59 -12.30
C LEU A 14 7.90 -3.92 -12.70
N ASP A 15 9.05 -4.56 -12.45
CA ASP A 15 10.39 -4.02 -12.76
C ASP A 15 10.65 -2.65 -12.09
N LEU A 16 10.15 -2.50 -10.86
CA LEU A 16 10.34 -1.34 -10.01
C LEU A 16 11.36 -1.62 -8.91
N ARG A 17 12.18 -0.63 -8.57
CA ARG A 17 13.15 -0.76 -7.47
C ARG A 17 12.46 -0.66 -6.12
N TYR A 18 12.56 -1.70 -5.31
CA TYR A 18 11.89 -1.80 -4.00
C TYR A 18 12.26 -0.66 -3.04
N ALA A 19 13.47 -0.10 -3.16
CA ALA A 19 13.92 1.02 -2.34
C ALA A 19 13.17 2.34 -2.61
N ASP A 20 12.41 2.42 -3.71
CA ASP A 20 11.78 3.65 -4.20
C ASP A 20 10.26 3.53 -4.35
N PHE A 21 9.66 2.51 -3.74
CA PHE A 21 8.22 2.45 -3.52
C PHE A 21 7.87 1.79 -2.20
N ILE A 22 6.61 1.94 -1.80
CA ILE A 22 5.99 1.23 -0.69
C ILE A 22 4.64 0.67 -1.12
N VAL A 23 4.30 -0.54 -0.67
CA VAL A 23 3.00 -1.16 -0.90
C VAL A 23 2.05 -0.78 0.23
N ALA A 24 0.89 -0.22 -0.11
CA ALA A 24 -0.06 0.34 0.82
C ALA A 24 -1.44 -0.33 0.71
N GLY A 25 -2.47 0.32 1.26
CA GLY A 25 -3.85 -0.15 1.18
C GLY A 25 -4.10 -1.44 1.95
N SER A 26 -4.65 -2.44 1.27
CA SER A 26 -5.05 -3.72 1.90
C SER A 26 -3.93 -4.77 1.94
N ALA A 27 -2.88 -4.61 1.14
CA ALA A 27 -1.78 -5.57 1.04
C ALA A 27 -1.00 -5.76 2.36
N PRO A 28 -0.74 -4.72 3.20
CA PRO A 28 -0.20 -4.91 4.54
C PRO A 28 -0.99 -5.91 5.39
N LEU A 29 -2.33 -5.92 5.31
CA LEU A 29 -3.14 -6.88 6.07
C LEU A 29 -2.94 -8.32 5.58
N LEU A 30 -2.76 -8.52 4.27
CA LEU A 30 -2.51 -9.85 3.69
C LEU A 30 -1.17 -10.42 4.19
N VAL A 31 -0.09 -9.63 4.13
CA VAL A 31 1.25 -10.13 4.51
C VAL A 31 1.39 -10.43 6.00
N HIS A 32 0.56 -9.80 6.85
CA HIS A 32 0.49 -10.09 8.28
C HIS A 32 -0.60 -11.12 8.65
N GLY A 33 -1.30 -11.70 7.67
CA GLY A 33 -2.34 -12.71 7.91
C GLY A 33 -3.62 -12.17 8.55
N LEU A 34 -3.83 -10.84 8.53
CA LEU A 34 -5.05 -10.18 8.99
C LEU A 34 -6.17 -10.20 7.95
N ARG A 35 -5.83 -10.54 6.70
CA ARG A 35 -6.80 -10.68 5.61
C ARG A 35 -6.42 -11.86 4.72
N SER A 36 -7.41 -12.68 4.35
CA SER A 36 -7.18 -13.87 3.51
C SER A 36 -7.08 -13.57 2.02
N SER A 37 -7.53 -12.39 1.57
CA SER A 37 -7.47 -11.99 0.16
C SER A 37 -7.65 -10.49 -0.04
N ILE A 38 -7.01 -9.96 -1.09
CA ILE A 38 -7.13 -8.58 -1.58
C ILE A 38 -7.57 -8.56 -3.06
N GLN A 39 -8.25 -7.49 -3.46
CA GLN A 39 -8.77 -7.31 -4.82
C GLN A 39 -7.85 -6.46 -5.70
N ASP A 40 -7.05 -5.62 -5.05
CA ASP A 40 -6.19 -4.60 -5.60
C ASP A 40 -4.86 -4.56 -4.83
N VAL A 41 -3.84 -3.98 -5.47
CA VAL A 41 -2.55 -3.67 -4.86
C VAL A 41 -2.26 -2.19 -5.09
N ASP A 42 -2.15 -1.45 -3.99
CA ASP A 42 -1.78 -0.04 -4.00
C ASP A 42 -0.27 0.10 -3.81
N ILE A 43 0.39 0.83 -4.70
CA ILE A 43 1.83 1.09 -4.64
C ILE A 43 2.05 2.60 -4.68
N VAL A 44 2.86 3.12 -3.76
CA VAL A 44 3.24 4.53 -3.73
C VAL A 44 4.71 4.64 -4.11
N ALA A 45 4.97 5.20 -5.29
CA ALA A 45 6.31 5.29 -5.86
C ALA A 45 6.82 6.74 -5.86
N ARG A 46 8.14 6.91 -5.77
CA ARG A 46 8.81 8.22 -5.84
C ARG A 46 9.82 8.30 -6.97
N GLY A 47 10.11 9.54 -7.37
CA GLY A 47 11.24 9.88 -8.23
C GLY A 47 11.32 9.02 -9.49
N PRO A 48 12.49 8.43 -9.80
CA PRO A 48 12.67 7.70 -11.06
C PRO A 48 11.73 6.50 -11.26
N GLU A 49 11.22 5.88 -10.19
CA GLU A 49 10.26 4.77 -10.34
C GLU A 49 8.87 5.29 -10.73
N TRP A 50 8.47 6.47 -10.26
CA TRP A 50 7.27 7.13 -10.76
C TRP A 50 7.43 7.56 -12.22
N ASP A 51 8.57 8.14 -12.59
CA ASP A 51 8.83 8.58 -13.97
C ASP A 51 8.69 7.40 -14.97
N LYS A 52 9.13 6.20 -14.58
CA LYS A 52 8.94 4.97 -15.39
C LYS A 52 7.47 4.62 -15.56
N VAL A 53 6.67 4.78 -14.51
CA VAL A 53 5.23 4.47 -14.51
C VAL A 53 4.51 5.45 -15.43
N GLU A 54 4.79 6.76 -15.29
CA GLU A 54 4.22 7.81 -16.14
C GLU A 54 4.60 7.63 -17.62
N ALA A 55 5.81 7.15 -17.91
CA ALA A 55 6.23 6.85 -19.28
C ALA A 55 5.58 5.59 -19.87
N ARG A 56 5.06 4.67 -19.05
CA ARG A 56 4.57 3.35 -19.47
C ARG A 56 3.05 3.24 -19.48
N TYR A 57 2.35 3.99 -18.63
CA TYR A 57 0.93 3.84 -18.40
C TYR A 57 0.19 5.16 -18.55
N GLU A 58 -1.11 5.08 -18.82
CA GLU A 58 -1.98 6.25 -18.74
C GLU A 58 -2.12 6.69 -17.28
N VAL A 59 -1.85 7.97 -17.04
CA VAL A 59 -1.92 8.57 -15.71
C VAL A 59 -3.13 9.48 -15.63
N THR A 60 -3.87 9.35 -14.55
CA THR A 60 -5.03 10.19 -14.23
C THR A 60 -4.86 10.82 -12.86
N ARG A 61 -5.70 11.80 -12.54
CA ARG A 61 -5.80 12.29 -11.16
C ARG A 61 -6.57 11.27 -10.32
N ALA A 62 -6.00 10.91 -9.18
CA ALA A 62 -6.70 10.15 -8.18
C ALA A 62 -7.96 10.91 -7.74
N PRO A 63 -9.02 10.21 -7.29
CA PRO A 63 -10.24 10.86 -6.79
C PRO A 63 -10.01 11.76 -5.56
N TYR A 64 -8.80 11.74 -4.99
CA TYR A 64 -8.40 12.52 -3.83
C TYR A 64 -7.15 13.34 -4.15
N GLU A 65 -7.31 14.67 -4.06
CA GLU A 65 -6.21 15.66 -4.08
C GLU A 65 -5.40 15.66 -5.40
N GLU A 66 -4.24 16.33 -5.42
CA GLU A 66 -3.36 16.46 -6.59
C GLU A 66 -2.50 15.20 -6.83
N VAL A 67 -2.89 14.05 -6.27
CA VAL A 67 -2.19 12.77 -6.46
C VAL A 67 -2.49 12.22 -7.85
N LEU A 68 -1.46 11.75 -8.53
CA LEU A 68 -1.57 11.07 -9.81
C LEU A 68 -1.54 9.56 -9.60
N VAL A 69 -2.33 8.85 -10.41
CA VAL A 69 -2.44 7.39 -10.37
C VAL A 69 -2.41 6.81 -11.77
N ALA A 70 -1.61 5.76 -11.93
CA ALA A 70 -1.70 4.81 -13.03
C ALA A 70 -2.49 3.60 -12.55
N HIS A 71 -3.56 3.24 -13.27
CA HIS A 71 -4.41 2.09 -12.96
C HIS A 71 -4.38 1.11 -14.13
N PHE A 72 -4.07 -0.15 -13.84
CA PHE A 72 -4.03 -1.21 -14.85
C PHE A 72 -4.26 -2.59 -14.24
N PHE A 73 -4.61 -3.56 -15.07
CA PHE A 73 -4.78 -4.94 -14.65
C PHE A 73 -3.51 -5.74 -15.00
N HIS A 74 -2.95 -6.43 -14.02
CA HIS A 74 -1.72 -7.21 -14.18
C HIS A 74 -1.82 -8.51 -13.41
N ARG A 75 -1.45 -9.64 -14.05
CA ARG A 75 -1.50 -11.00 -13.46
C ARG A 75 -2.79 -11.34 -12.69
N GLY A 76 -3.95 -10.86 -13.16
CA GLY A 76 -5.23 -11.19 -12.52
C GLY A 76 -5.62 -10.30 -11.33
N VAL A 77 -4.90 -9.20 -11.08
CA VAL A 77 -5.19 -8.25 -10.00
C VAL A 77 -5.19 -6.81 -10.53
N SER A 78 -6.00 -5.96 -9.89
CA SER A 78 -5.99 -4.51 -10.12
C SER A 78 -4.74 -3.91 -9.47
N ILE A 79 -3.94 -3.15 -10.21
CA ILE A 79 -2.78 -2.43 -9.69
C ILE A 79 -3.04 -0.93 -9.77
N GLU A 80 -2.86 -0.23 -8.65
CA GLU A 80 -2.81 1.22 -8.60
C GLU A 80 -1.40 1.64 -8.19
N ILE A 81 -0.74 2.44 -9.03
CA ILE A 81 0.53 3.05 -8.68
C ILE A 81 0.33 4.56 -8.59
N LEU A 82 0.65 5.13 -7.42
CA LEU A 82 0.44 6.52 -7.08
C LEU A 82 1.77 7.24 -6.88
N ASN A 83 1.82 8.54 -7.22
CA ASN A 83 2.99 9.39 -7.00
C ASN A 83 3.05 10.03 -5.61
N GLY A 84 2.05 9.74 -4.78
CA GLY A 84 1.85 10.28 -3.45
C GLY A 84 0.77 9.51 -2.72
N TRP A 85 0.64 9.78 -1.42
CA TRP A 85 -0.40 9.15 -0.60
C TRP A 85 -1.38 10.19 -0.06
N PHE A 86 -2.59 9.75 0.24
CA PHE A 86 -3.70 10.60 0.63
C PHE A 86 -4.34 10.10 1.93
N PRO A 87 -5.05 10.97 2.68
CA PRO A 87 -5.16 12.41 2.45
C PRO A 87 -3.88 13.16 2.86
N VAL A 88 -3.57 14.25 2.16
CA VAL A 88 -2.46 15.19 2.42
C VAL A 88 -2.52 15.75 3.85
N THR A 89 -3.71 15.75 4.48
CA THR A 89 -3.87 16.12 5.90
C THR A 89 -3.12 15.22 6.87
N LEU A 90 -2.74 14.00 6.48
CA LEU A 90 -1.84 13.14 7.27
C LEU A 90 -0.38 13.64 7.23
N GLY A 91 -0.03 14.47 6.25
CA GLY A 91 1.30 15.08 6.12
C GLY A 91 2.40 14.07 5.80
N TRP A 92 2.07 12.92 5.19
CA TRP A 92 3.03 11.89 4.83
C TRP A 92 3.45 12.03 3.37
N ASP A 93 4.74 12.28 3.14
CA ASP A 93 5.34 12.11 1.83
C ASP A 93 5.85 10.68 1.64
N VAL A 94 6.18 10.31 0.39
CA VAL A 94 6.62 8.94 0.06
C VAL A 94 7.92 8.57 0.78
N ASP A 95 8.82 9.54 0.98
CA ASP A 95 10.09 9.34 1.70
C ASP A 95 9.85 8.96 3.17
N HIS A 96 8.92 9.64 3.83
CA HIS A 96 8.47 9.36 5.18
C HIS A 96 7.91 7.93 5.28
N LEU A 97 7.05 7.55 4.34
CA LEU A 97 6.44 6.22 4.31
C LEU A 97 7.49 5.13 4.13
N ILE A 98 8.39 5.26 3.14
CA ILE A 98 9.48 4.30 2.89
C ILE A 98 10.40 4.19 4.11
N LYS A 99 10.76 5.31 4.75
CA LYS A 99 11.61 5.32 5.95
C LYS A 99 10.98 4.54 7.12
N LYS A 100 9.67 4.53 7.20
CA LYS A 100 8.91 3.85 8.26
C LYS A 100 8.53 2.42 7.92
N ALA A 101 8.70 2.01 6.67
CA ALA A 101 8.15 0.78 6.12
C ALA A 101 8.45 -0.46 6.98
N ASP A 102 7.45 -1.33 7.06
CA ASP A 102 7.66 -2.70 7.48
C ASP A 102 8.20 -3.48 6.28
N VAL A 103 9.36 -4.12 6.44
CA VAL A 103 10.07 -4.75 5.33
C VAL A 103 9.82 -6.25 5.35
N VAL A 104 9.04 -6.73 4.38
CA VAL A 104 8.70 -8.15 4.23
C VAL A 104 9.31 -8.66 2.92
N ARG A 105 10.22 -9.64 3.01
CA ARG A 105 10.93 -10.22 1.84
C ARG A 105 11.63 -9.16 0.96
N GLY A 106 12.12 -8.09 1.58
CA GLY A 106 12.82 -7.00 0.90
C GLY A 106 11.90 -5.95 0.27
N VAL A 107 10.58 -6.14 0.31
CA VAL A 107 9.59 -5.17 -0.15
C VAL A 107 9.14 -4.29 1.03
N ASN A 108 9.04 -2.99 0.79
CA ASN A 108 8.50 -2.03 1.75
C ASN A 108 6.97 -2.11 1.78
N PHE A 109 6.39 -2.34 2.95
CA PHE A 109 4.95 -2.26 3.20
C PHE A 109 4.63 -1.12 4.16
N LEU A 110 3.47 -0.48 3.97
CA LEU A 110 2.95 0.50 4.91
C LEU A 110 2.79 -0.18 6.28
N PRO A 111 3.42 0.33 7.35
CA PRO A 111 3.30 -0.25 8.68
C PRO A 111 1.85 -0.31 9.15
N LEU A 112 1.48 -1.37 9.88
CA LEU A 112 0.09 -1.60 10.30
C LEU A 112 -0.48 -0.46 11.18
N ASP A 113 0.34 0.22 11.97
CA ASP A 113 -0.08 1.40 12.75
C ASP A 113 -0.43 2.59 11.85
N LEU A 114 0.36 2.85 10.80
CA LEU A 114 0.05 3.85 9.79
C LEU A 114 -1.11 3.43 8.88
N THR A 115 -1.24 2.15 8.55
CA THR A 115 -2.42 1.60 7.85
C THR A 115 -3.69 1.86 8.65
N LEU A 116 -3.66 1.64 9.96
CA LEU A 116 -4.79 1.91 10.86
C LEU A 116 -5.14 3.41 10.89
N VAL A 117 -4.14 4.29 11.04
CA VAL A 117 -4.35 5.75 11.01
C VAL A 117 -4.98 6.18 9.69
N TRP A 118 -4.47 5.67 8.56
CA TRP A 118 -5.00 5.99 7.23
C TRP A 118 -6.45 5.52 7.04
N LYS A 119 -6.76 4.26 7.37
CA LYS A 119 -8.12 3.71 7.25
C LYS A 119 -9.12 4.50 8.13
N LYS A 120 -8.72 4.87 9.35
CA LYS A 120 -9.53 5.72 10.23
C LYS A 120 -9.77 7.11 9.66
N ALA A 121 -8.74 7.72 9.06
CA ALA A 121 -8.85 9.04 8.45
C ALA A 121 -9.83 9.03 7.25
N LEU A 122 -9.87 7.95 6.47
CA LEU A 122 -10.79 7.81 5.36
C LEU A 122 -12.23 7.44 5.77
N GLY A 123 -12.42 6.79 6.92
CA GLY A 123 -13.74 6.52 7.51
C GLY A 123 -14.71 5.75 6.60
N ARG A 124 -14.20 4.89 5.70
CA ARG A 124 -15.03 4.16 4.73
C ARG A 124 -15.64 2.91 5.36
N ASP A 125 -16.91 2.64 5.06
CA ASP A 125 -17.63 1.46 5.58
C ASP A 125 -16.89 0.14 5.32
N LYS A 126 -16.27 0.01 4.14
CA LYS A 126 -15.51 -1.19 3.75
C LYS A 126 -14.26 -1.45 4.60
N ASP A 127 -13.75 -0.43 5.29
CA ASP A 127 -12.56 -0.52 6.13
C ASP A 127 -12.89 -0.86 7.59
N LEU A 128 -14.17 -0.91 7.99
CA LEU A 128 -14.56 -1.12 9.40
C LEU A 128 -14.04 -2.44 9.98
N ASP A 129 -14.11 -3.53 9.22
CA ASP A 129 -13.62 -4.84 9.68
C ASP A 129 -12.09 -4.84 9.75
N ASP A 130 -11.40 -4.29 8.74
CA ASP A 130 -9.94 -4.14 8.74
C ASP A 130 -9.46 -3.32 9.97
N ILE A 131 -10.16 -2.24 10.30
CA ILE A 131 -9.84 -1.39 11.46
C ILE A 131 -9.93 -2.19 12.76
N ARG A 132 -10.99 -2.99 12.97
CA ARG A 132 -11.14 -3.80 14.18
C ARG A 132 -10.03 -4.83 14.33
N GLU A 133 -9.69 -5.53 13.24
CA GLU A 133 -8.61 -6.53 13.25
C GLU A 133 -7.25 -5.89 13.53
N LEU A 134 -6.96 -4.74 12.90
CA LEU A 134 -5.75 -3.97 13.15
C LEU A 134 -5.64 -3.51 14.61
N GLU A 135 -6.72 -2.98 15.18
CA GLU A 135 -6.75 -2.56 16.59
C GLU A 135 -6.49 -3.73 17.54
N ALA A 136 -7.15 -4.87 17.32
CA ALA A 136 -6.96 -6.08 18.11
C ALA A 136 -5.51 -6.59 18.02
N PHE A 137 -4.96 -6.66 16.80
CA PHE A 137 -3.59 -7.11 16.55
C PHE A 137 -2.55 -6.22 17.23
N LEU A 138 -2.66 -4.90 17.06
CA LEU A 138 -1.73 -3.92 17.63
C LEU A 138 -1.83 -3.85 19.15
N HIS A 139 -3.03 -4.04 19.73
CA HIS A 139 -3.20 -4.12 21.18
C HIS A 139 -2.57 -5.39 21.77
N ALA A 140 -2.75 -6.55 21.12
CA ALA A 140 -2.15 -7.80 21.55
C ALA A 140 -0.61 -7.81 21.40
N GLY A 141 -0.07 -7.14 20.38
CA GLY A 141 1.37 -6.98 20.17
C GLY A 141 2.06 -6.13 21.25
N ASN A 142 1.37 -5.10 21.75
CA ASN A 142 1.83 -4.25 22.85
C ASN A 142 1.74 -4.91 24.25
N GLY A 143 1.24 -6.14 24.32
CA GLY A 143 1.12 -6.94 25.54
C GLY A 143 2.08 -8.13 25.64
N ARG A 144 3.02 -8.30 24.69
CA ARG A 144 4.07 -9.32 24.83
C ARG A 144 5.16 -8.78 25.79
N PRO A 145 5.43 -9.45 26.92
CA PRO A 145 6.51 -9.05 27.84
C PRO A 145 7.89 -9.11 27.18
#